data_AF-A0A151BHX4-F1
#
_entry.id   AF-A0A151BHX4-F1
#
_cell.length_a   1.000
_cell.length_b   1.000
_cell.length_c   1.000
_cell.angle_alpha   90.00
_cell.angle_beta   90.00
_cell.angle_gamma   90.00
#
_symmetry.space_group_name_H-M   'P 1'
#
loop_
_entity.id
_entity.type
_entity.pdbx_description
1 polymer ?
#
loop_
_entity_poly.entity_id
_entity_poly.type
_entity_poly.pdbx_seq_one_letter_code
_entity_poly.pdbx_strand_id
1 'polypeptide(L)'
;MAIGIGKETVENILKKEYREDLTLEESIKLATKCLVSSLRARGEEPSIKIAVIPVDTKKFRMLSEEEVKAYIKEVQGSETG
;
A
#
# COMPACT_ATOMS: atom_id res chain seq x y z
N MET A 1 9.44 -1.70 -6.97
CA MET A 1 10.71 -1.26 -6.34
C MET A 1 10.38 -0.40 -5.13
N ALA A 2 11.11 -0.55 -4.03
CA ALA A 2 10.97 0.28 -2.84
C ALA A 2 12.32 0.90 -2.46
N ILE A 3 12.29 2.04 -1.78
CA ILE A 3 13.46 2.79 -1.32
C ILE A 3 13.25 3.18 0.14
N GLY A 4 14.33 3.18 0.92
CA GLY A 4 14.33 3.58 2.34
C GLY A 4 14.44 2.39 3.30
N ILE A 5 14.34 2.69 4.60
CA ILE A 5 14.59 1.73 5.70
C ILE A 5 13.64 0.52 5.70
N GLY A 6 12.47 0.65 5.09
CA GLY A 6 11.47 -0.40 4.98
C GLY A 6 11.60 -1.30 3.75
N LYS A 7 12.60 -1.07 2.90
CA LYS A 7 12.70 -1.68 1.57
C LYS A 7 12.64 -3.22 1.61
N GLU A 8 13.38 -3.85 2.52
CA GLU A 8 13.45 -5.31 2.59
C GLU A 8 12.08 -5.96 2.85
N THR A 9 11.33 -5.45 3.83
CA THR A 9 9.96 -5.91 4.14
C THR A 9 9.05 -5.76 2.93
N VAL A 10 9.10 -4.61 2.25
CA VAL A 10 8.29 -4.34 1.06
C VAL A 10 8.65 -5.29 -0.08
N GLU A 11 9.94 -5.48 -0.38
CA GLU A 11 10.38 -6.37 -1.45
C GLU A 11 9.97 -7.83 -1.21
N ASN A 12 9.99 -8.28 0.05
CA ASN A 12 9.55 -9.62 0.40
C ASN A 12 8.05 -9.84 0.19
N ILE A 13 7.21 -8.83 0.47
CA ILE A 13 5.77 -8.88 0.19
C ILE A 13 5.52 -8.85 -1.32
N LEU A 14 6.16 -7.93 -2.05
CA LEU A 14 6.00 -7.81 -3.49
C LEU A 14 6.40 -9.11 -4.22
N LYS A 15 7.49 -9.77 -3.82
CA LYS A 15 7.90 -11.06 -4.40
C LYS A 15 6.85 -12.17 -4.27
N LYS A 16 6.00 -12.10 -3.24
CA LYS A 16 5.00 -13.13 -2.94
C LYS A 16 3.63 -12.80 -3.53
N GLU A 17 3.26 -11.53 -3.52
CA GLU A 17 1.86 -11.11 -3.71
C GLU A 17 1.64 -10.28 -4.98
N TYR A 18 2.71 -9.77 -5.61
CA TYR A 18 2.57 -9.05 -6.87
C TYR A 18 2.09 -9.97 -7.99
N ARG A 19 1.16 -9.46 -8.81
CA ARG A 19 0.72 -10.06 -10.07
C ARG A 19 0.75 -9.02 -11.16
N GLU A 20 0.93 -9.44 -12.41
CA GLU A 20 0.98 -8.51 -13.56
C GLU A 20 -0.40 -7.92 -13.90
N ASP A 21 -1.48 -8.58 -13.49
CA ASP A 21 -2.87 -8.26 -13.81
C ASP A 21 -3.60 -7.44 -12.74
N LEU A 22 -2.86 -6.88 -11.77
CA LEU A 22 -3.45 -6.10 -10.69
C LEU A 22 -4.20 -4.87 -11.24
N THR A 23 -5.45 -4.71 -10.79
CA THR A 23 -6.20 -3.47 -10.96
C THR A 23 -5.55 -2.32 -10.16
N LEU A 24 -5.96 -1.08 -10.45
CA LEU A 24 -5.50 0.07 -9.67
C LEU A 24 -5.88 -0.06 -8.19
N GLU A 25 -7.08 -0.56 -7.90
CA GLU A 25 -7.55 -0.77 -6.53
C GLU A 25 -6.72 -1.84 -5.80
N GLU A 26 -6.48 -2.99 -6.43
CA GLU A 26 -5.63 -4.04 -5.85
C GLU A 26 -4.18 -3.56 -5.66
N SER A 27 -3.68 -2.74 -6.59
CA SER A 27 -2.36 -2.13 -6.49
C SER A 27 -2.25 -1.18 -5.29
N ILE A 28 -3.29 -0.36 -5.03
CA ILE A 28 -3.34 0.51 -3.85
C ILE A 28 -3.37 -0.33 -2.57
N LYS A 29 -4.16 -1.42 -2.53
CA LYS A 29 -4.22 -2.33 -1.38
C LYS A 29 -2.86 -2.97 -1.10
N LEU A 30 -2.22 -3.52 -2.12
CA LEU A 30 -0.89 -4.14 -1.98
C LEU A 30 0.17 -3.14 -1.52
N ALA A 31 0.19 -1.93 -2.11
CA ALA A 31 1.09 -0.86 -1.69
C ALA A 31 0.84 -0.44 -0.24
N THR A 32 -0.43 -0.32 0.17
CA THR A 32 -0.82 0.02 1.54
C THR A 32 -0.35 -1.06 2.52
N LYS A 33 -0.58 -2.35 2.21
CA LYS A 33 -0.11 -3.48 3.00
C LYS A 33 1.42 -3.44 3.17
N CYS A 34 2.16 -3.23 2.08
CA CYS A 34 3.62 -3.11 2.12
C CYS A 34 4.09 -2.03 3.10
N LEU A 35 3.49 -0.84 3.06
CA LEU A 35 3.84 0.28 3.92
C LEU A 35 3.44 0.02 5.38
N VAL A 36 2.24 -0.49 5.63
CA VAL A 36 1.75 -0.83 6.98
C VAL A 36 2.64 -1.89 7.62
N SER A 37 2.96 -2.99 6.93
CA SER A 37 3.82 -4.05 7.46
C SER A 37 5.24 -3.54 7.72
N SER A 38 5.77 -2.68 6.85
CA SER A 38 7.07 -2.02 7.03
C SER A 38 7.11 -1.14 8.29
N LEU A 39 6.07 -0.32 8.52
CA LEU A 39 5.95 0.55 9.70
C LEU A 39 5.79 -0.28 10.98
N ARG A 40 4.91 -1.28 10.99
CA ARG A 40 4.69 -2.17 12.13
C ARG A 40 5.94 -2.97 12.51
N ALA A 41 6.72 -3.45 11.54
CA ALA A 41 7.97 -4.16 11.82
C ALA A 41 8.98 -3.30 12.60
N ARG A 42 8.83 -1.97 12.58
CA ARG A 42 9.63 -1.01 13.34
C ARG A 42 8.93 -0.48 14.59
N GLY A 43 7.72 -0.95 14.90
CA GLY A 43 6.92 -0.44 16.02
C GLY A 43 6.34 0.95 15.80
N GLU A 44 6.26 1.41 14.54
CA GLU A 44 5.72 2.72 14.18
C GLU A 44 4.22 2.63 13.83
N GLU A 45 3.45 3.65 14.22
CA GLU A 45 2.05 3.76 13.78
C GLU A 45 1.96 4.10 12.28
N PRO A 46 0.99 3.54 11.55
CA PRO A 46 0.82 3.85 10.13
C PRO A 46 0.46 5.32 9.88
N SER A 47 1.41 6.07 9.33
CA SER A 47 1.20 7.40 8.75
C SER A 47 1.59 7.39 7.28
N ILE A 48 0.58 7.33 6.40
CA ILE A 48 0.77 7.04 4.98
C ILE A 48 0.09 8.12 4.15
N LYS A 49 0.74 8.54 3.06
CA LYS A 49 0.13 9.37 2.00
C LYS A 49 0.26 8.62 0.69
N ILE A 50 -0.82 8.60 -0.10
CA ILE A 50 -0.87 7.88 -1.38
C ILE A 50 -1.38 8.84 -2.46
N ALA A 51 -0.73 8.82 -3.61
CA ALA A 51 -1.20 9.47 -4.81
C ALA A 51 -1.20 8.49 -5.98
N VAL A 52 -2.13 8.67 -6.90
CA VAL A 52 -2.33 7.81 -8.06
C VAL A 52 -2.46 8.65 -9.33
N ILE A 53 -2.12 8.04 -10.47
CA ILE A 53 -2.35 8.61 -11.80
C ILE A 53 -3.13 7.57 -12.60
N PRO A 54 -4.48 7.61 -12.56
CA PRO A 54 -5.31 6.66 -13.29
C PRO A 54 -5.12 6.81 -14.81
N VAL A 55 -5.13 5.70 -15.56
CA VAL A 55 -4.85 5.70 -17.02
C VAL A 55 -5.95 6.40 -17.82
N ASP A 56 -7.20 6.31 -17.36
CA ASP A 56 -8.38 6.91 -17.96
C ASP A 56 -8.34 8.45 -17.91
N THR A 57 -7.93 9.02 -16.79
CA THR A 57 -7.88 10.47 -16.57
C THR A 57 -6.51 11.07 -16.87
N LYS A 58 -5.44 10.28 -16.74
CA LYS A 58 -4.03 10.71 -16.80
C LYS A 58 -3.71 11.89 -15.88
N LYS A 59 -4.46 12.01 -14.79
CA LYS A 59 -4.34 13.12 -13.83
C LYS A 59 -3.82 12.61 -12.50
N PHE A 60 -2.89 13.36 -11.93
CA PHE A 60 -2.46 13.16 -10.56
C PHE A 60 -3.63 13.39 -9.61
N ARG A 61 -3.88 12.43 -8.72
CA ARG A 61 -4.86 12.52 -7.66
C ARG A 61 -4.22 12.08 -6.35
N MET A 62 -4.24 12.96 -5.35
CA MET A 62 -3.93 12.56 -3.98
C MET A 62 -5.18 11.93 -3.37
N LEU A 63 -5.04 10.76 -2.77
CA LEU A 63 -6.12 10.14 -2.01
C LEU A 63 -6.38 10.96 -0.75
N SER A 64 -7.65 11.08 -0.36
CA SER A 64 -8.02 11.74 0.89
C SER A 64 -7.57 10.91 2.10
N GLU A 65 -7.53 11.54 3.27
CA GLU A 65 -7.19 10.81 4.50
C GLU A 65 -8.20 9.69 4.80
N GLU A 66 -9.48 9.92 4.51
CA GLU A 66 -10.55 8.92 4.68
C GLU A 66 -10.33 7.72 3.76
N GLU A 67 -9.99 7.96 2.49
CA GLU A 67 -9.68 6.90 1.53
C GLU A 67 -8.47 6.07 2.02
N VAL A 68 -7.38 6.72 2.43
CA VAL A 68 -6.19 6.03 2.93
C VAL A 68 -6.50 5.25 4.22
N LYS A 69 -7.26 5.82 5.15
CA LYS A 69 -7.69 5.12 6.38
C LYS A 69 -8.54 3.89 6.08
N ALA A 70 -9.41 3.95 5.07
CA ALA A 70 -10.18 2.80 4.63
C ALA A 70 -9.27 1.67 4.13
N TYR A 71 -8.29 1.97 3.27
CA TYR A 71 -7.32 0.98 2.81
C TYR A 71 -6.47 0.40 3.96
N ILE A 72 -6.01 1.23 4.90
CA ILE A 72 -5.27 0.76 6.08
C ILE A 72 -6.13 -0.21 6.88
N LYS A 73 -7.39 0.13 7.16
CA LYS A 73 -8.30 -0.73 7.91
C LYS A 73 -8.56 -2.05 7.19
N GLU A 74 -8.75 -2.01 5.87
CA GLU A 74 -9.01 -3.20 5.06
C GLU A 74 -7.82 -4.17 5.08
N VAL A 75 -6.58 -3.68 4.87
CA VAL A 75 -5.40 -4.54 4.88
C VAL A 75 -5.10 -5.11 6.27
N GLN A 76 -5.42 -4.36 7.33
CA GLN A 76 -5.25 -4.83 8.71
C GLN A 76 -6.31 -5.86 9.12
N GLY A 77 -7.56 -5.72 8.64
CA GLY A 77 -8.62 -6.70 8.88
C GLY A 77 -8.42 -8.01 8.11
N SER A 78 -7.70 -7.95 6.98
CA SER A 78 -7.37 -9.11 6.14
C SER A 78 -6.25 -10.00 6.73
N GLU A 79 -5.50 -9.53 7.72
CA GLU A 79 -4.46 -10.30 8.42
C GLU A 79 -5.03 -11.20 9.56
N THR A 80 -6.33 -11.07 9.86
CA THR A 80 -7.05 -11.86 10.89
C THR A 80 -7.86 -13.05 10.35
N GLY A 81 -7.67 -13.42 9.08
CA GLY A 81 -8.33 -14.56 8.42
C GLY A 81 -7.40 -15.73 8.18
#